data_AF-A0A2M6X0V3-F1
#
_entry.id   AF-A0A2M6X0V3-F1
#
_cell.length_a   1.000
_cell.length_b   1.000
_cell.length_c   1.000
_cell.angle_alpha   90.00
_cell.angle_beta   90.00
_cell.angle_gamma   90.00
#
_symmetry.space_group_name_H-M   'P 1'
#
loop_
_entity.id
_entity.type
_entity.pdbx_description
1 polymer ?
#
loop_
_entity_poly.entity_id
_entity_poly.type
_entity_poly.pdbx_seq_one_letter_code
_entity_poly.pdbx_strand_id
1 'polypeptide(L)'
;MLSENLLILKEELQKTIRPERKTWTVEGDDKGIPQWGIWGLFGELGTGRTQKILNFLVAYPQLSSVWFQKEQSWYPIGFYQNGLSQERALFINPSEETLFSTFFEVIESELFDVLILDFGKLMQNGYSLKVLRKIHAKSEKHRRLCCLLIESDRVHDHWLFEKITT
;
A
#
# COMPACT_ATOMS: atom_id res chain seq x y z
N MET A 1 2.76 12.24 18.08
CA MET A 1 3.92 11.38 17.78
C MET A 1 3.80 10.65 16.43
N LEU A 2 2.70 9.94 16.13
CA LEU A 2 2.53 9.23 14.84
C LEU A 2 2.66 10.16 13.62
N SER A 3 2.07 11.36 13.68
CA SER A 3 2.11 12.35 12.61
C SER A 3 3.52 12.86 12.27
N GLU A 4 4.40 12.94 13.27
CA GLU A 4 5.74 13.51 13.14
C GLU A 4 6.72 12.50 12.54
N ASN A 5 6.64 11.23 12.96
CA ASN A 5 7.41 10.14 12.36
C ASN A 5 7.03 9.89 10.89
N LEU A 6 5.75 10.04 10.55
CA LEU A 6 5.26 9.94 9.18
C LEU A 6 5.77 11.10 8.31
N LEU A 7 5.83 12.32 8.87
CA LEU A 7 6.36 13.49 8.17
C LEU A 7 7.88 13.36 7.91
N ILE A 8 8.65 12.95 8.92
CA ILE A 8 10.10 12.70 8.78
C ILE A 8 10.36 11.64 7.69
N LEU A 9 9.58 10.56 7.69
CA LEU A 9 9.69 9.52 6.67
C LEU A 9 9.41 10.06 5.26
N LYS A 10 8.38 10.89 5.11
CA LYS A 10 8.05 11.52 3.84
C LYS A 10 9.25 12.31 3.31
N GLU A 11 9.84 13.15 4.16
CA GLU A 11 11.00 13.97 3.79
C GLU A 11 12.24 13.13 3.45
N GLU A 12 12.53 12.07 4.20
CA GLU A 12 13.67 11.19 3.93
C GLU A 12 13.51 10.41 2.61
N LEU A 13 12.31 9.90 2.34
CA LEU A 13 12.05 9.13 1.13
C LEU A 13 12.03 10.02 -0.13
N GLN A 14 11.62 11.29 0.00
CA GLN A 14 11.70 12.29 -1.07
C GLN A 14 13.13 12.68 -1.43
N LYS A 15 14.07 12.66 -0.47
CA LYS A 15 15.50 12.99 -0.70
C LYS A 15 16.24 11.95 -1.57
N THR A 16 15.66 10.79 -1.82
CA THR A 16 16.29 9.78 -2.68
C THR A 16 16.01 10.12 -4.14
N ILE A 17 17.00 10.63 -4.87
CA ILE A 17 16.93 10.90 -6.33
C ILE A 17 16.56 9.61 -7.06
N ARG A 18 15.50 9.63 -7.88
CA ARG A 18 15.02 8.45 -8.61
C ARG A 18 14.77 8.75 -10.09
N PRO A 19 15.00 7.77 -10.98
CA PRO A 19 14.59 7.86 -12.38
C PRO A 19 13.07 8.05 -12.48
N GLU A 20 12.60 8.55 -13.61
CA GLU A 20 11.16 8.73 -13.88
C GLU A 20 10.40 7.43 -13.62
N ARG A 21 9.57 7.44 -12.57
CA ARG A 21 8.73 6.30 -12.26
C ARG A 21 7.57 6.27 -13.22
N LYS A 22 7.32 5.09 -13.78
CA LYS A 22 6.06 4.84 -14.49
C LYS A 22 4.93 4.85 -13.48
N THR A 23 3.83 5.50 -13.82
CA THR A 23 2.61 5.54 -13.03
C THR A 23 1.45 4.96 -13.84
N TRP A 24 0.48 4.41 -13.12
CA TRP A 24 -0.86 4.11 -13.60
C TRP A 24 -1.73 5.35 -13.41
N THR A 25 -2.65 5.61 -14.33
CA THR A 25 -3.60 6.72 -14.26
C THR A 25 -4.98 6.18 -13.93
N VAL A 26 -5.53 6.59 -12.80
CA VAL A 26 -6.89 6.24 -12.38
C VAL A 26 -7.70 7.52 -12.28
N GLU A 27 -8.97 7.45 -12.65
CA GLU A 27 -9.90 8.56 -12.48
C GLU A 27 -9.93 9.00 -11.00
N GLY A 28 -9.74 10.30 -10.75
CA GLY A 28 -9.66 10.87 -9.40
C GLY A 28 -8.29 10.76 -8.72
N ASP A 29 -7.23 10.38 -9.45
CA ASP A 29 -5.84 10.48 -8.96
C ASP A 29 -4.94 11.25 -9.93
N ASP A 30 -4.86 12.57 -9.74
CA ASP A 30 -4.10 13.49 -10.63
C ASP A 30 -2.59 13.22 -10.64
N LYS A 31 -2.08 12.54 -9.60
CA LYS A 31 -0.65 12.22 -9.44
C LYS A 31 -0.32 10.80 -9.90
N GLY A 32 -1.32 10.04 -10.33
CA GLY A 32 -1.17 8.63 -10.74
C GLY A 32 -0.77 7.70 -9.59
N ILE A 33 -0.62 6.42 -9.86
CA ILE A 33 -0.27 5.38 -8.87
C ILE A 33 1.06 4.77 -9.32
N PRO A 34 2.08 4.62 -8.45
CA PRO A 34 3.38 4.19 -8.93
C PRO A 34 3.32 2.70 -9.32
N GLN A 35 3.99 2.32 -10.41
CA GLN A 35 3.99 0.91 -10.85
C GLN A 35 4.64 -0.05 -9.84
N TRP A 36 5.53 0.47 -9.01
CA TRP A 36 6.18 -0.25 -7.91
C TRP A 36 6.62 0.74 -6.85
N GLY A 37 6.97 0.23 -5.67
CA GLY A 37 7.31 1.06 -4.53
C GLY A 37 6.20 1.03 -3.48
N ILE A 38 6.01 2.14 -2.79
CA ILE A 38 4.96 2.30 -1.79
C ILE A 38 3.94 3.32 -2.28
N TRP A 39 2.66 3.00 -2.13
CA TRP A 39 1.55 3.93 -2.26
C TRP A 39 0.79 3.98 -0.93
N GLY A 40 0.86 5.13 -0.26
CA GLY A 40 0.27 5.30 1.07
C GLY A 40 -1.11 5.95 0.99
N LEU A 41 -2.10 5.32 1.61
CA LEU A 41 -3.48 5.81 1.65
C LEU A 41 -3.84 6.19 3.08
N PHE A 42 -4.01 7.49 3.32
CA PHE A 42 -4.22 8.08 4.63
C PHE A 42 -5.68 8.47 4.81
N GLY A 43 -6.16 8.38 6.05
CA GLY A 43 -7.47 8.88 6.43
C GLY A 43 -8.07 8.10 7.58
N GLU A 44 -9.17 8.62 8.09
CA GLU A 44 -9.98 8.00 9.13
C GLU A 44 -10.67 6.72 8.62
N LEU A 45 -11.33 5.99 9.52
CA LEU A 45 -12.23 4.91 9.13
C LEU A 45 -13.37 5.46 8.26
N GLY A 46 -13.77 4.71 7.23
CA GLY A 46 -14.86 5.12 6.34
C GLY A 46 -14.47 6.11 5.22
N THR A 47 -13.22 6.58 5.15
CA THR A 47 -12.74 7.50 4.09
C THR A 47 -12.64 6.89 2.68
N GLY A 48 -13.10 5.66 2.48
CA GLY A 48 -13.09 5.02 1.16
C GLY A 48 -11.71 4.57 0.67
N ARG A 49 -10.68 4.47 1.51
CA ARG A 49 -9.33 4.00 1.13
C ARG A 49 -9.37 2.64 0.43
N THR A 50 -10.13 1.68 0.98
CA THR A 50 -10.34 0.38 0.36
C THR A 50 -11.04 0.50 -1.00
N GLN A 51 -12.05 1.37 -1.10
CA GLN A 51 -12.74 1.62 -2.37
C GLN A 51 -11.80 2.18 -3.43
N LYS A 52 -10.87 3.07 -3.06
CA LYS A 52 -9.87 3.61 -3.98
C LYS A 52 -8.94 2.52 -4.53
N ILE A 53 -8.50 1.59 -3.69
CA ILE A 53 -7.72 0.41 -4.15
C ILE A 53 -8.58 -0.47 -5.06
N LEU A 54 -9.84 -0.72 -4.71
CA LEU A 54 -10.75 -1.54 -5.52
C LEU A 54 -10.94 -0.92 -6.91
N ASN A 55 -11.24 0.37 -6.99
CA ASN A 55 -11.38 1.08 -8.26
C ASN A 55 -10.12 0.96 -9.11
N PHE A 56 -8.93 1.09 -8.50
CA PHE A 56 -7.65 0.86 -9.16
C PHE A 56 -7.51 -0.58 -9.71
N LEU A 57 -7.79 -1.61 -8.90
CA LEU A 57 -7.67 -3.01 -9.33
C LEU A 57 -8.71 -3.41 -10.40
N VAL A 58 -9.86 -2.76 -10.41
CA VAL A 58 -10.90 -2.94 -11.44
C VAL A 58 -10.48 -2.27 -12.74
N ALA A 59 -9.90 -1.07 -12.68
CA ALA A 59 -9.36 -0.36 -13.84
C ALA A 59 -8.19 -1.09 -14.51
N TYR A 60 -7.47 -1.93 -13.76
CA TYR A 60 -6.33 -2.72 -14.26
C TYR A 60 -6.53 -4.22 -14.06
N PRO A 61 -7.35 -4.86 -14.92
CA PRO A 61 -7.78 -6.24 -14.74
C PRO A 61 -6.68 -7.30 -14.86
N GLN A 62 -5.49 -6.92 -15.32
CA GLN A 62 -4.32 -7.78 -15.40
C GLN A 62 -3.57 -7.92 -14.07
N LEU A 63 -3.78 -7.00 -13.12
CA LEU A 63 -3.02 -7.00 -11.86
C LEU A 63 -3.60 -8.04 -10.89
N SER A 64 -2.74 -8.87 -10.30
CA SER A 64 -3.10 -9.71 -9.16
C SER A 64 -2.78 -9.00 -7.85
N SER A 65 -3.59 -9.28 -6.82
CA SER A 65 -3.48 -8.63 -5.52
C SER A 65 -3.45 -9.62 -4.37
N VAL A 66 -2.72 -9.27 -3.33
CA VAL A 66 -2.72 -9.97 -2.05
C VAL A 66 -2.97 -8.97 -0.95
N TRP A 67 -3.87 -9.34 -0.05
CA TRP A 67 -4.33 -8.51 1.03
C TRP A 67 -3.87 -9.12 2.34
N PHE A 68 -3.25 -8.32 3.19
CA PHE A 68 -2.81 -8.70 4.53
C PHE A 68 -3.66 -7.97 5.58
N GLN A 69 -4.39 -8.72 6.40
CA GLN A 69 -5.11 -8.19 7.55
C GLN A 69 -4.92 -9.04 8.77
N LYS A 70 -4.98 -8.38 9.93
CA LYS A 70 -5.02 -9.02 11.24
C LYS A 70 -6.45 -9.30 11.72
N GLU A 71 -7.41 -8.50 11.27
CA GLU A 71 -8.83 -8.60 11.68
C GLU A 71 -9.70 -8.96 10.48
N GLN A 72 -10.78 -9.70 10.71
CA GLN A 72 -11.79 -9.98 9.69
C GLN A 72 -12.64 -8.73 9.42
N SER A 73 -12.05 -7.69 8.83
CA SER A 73 -12.79 -6.49 8.42
C SER A 73 -13.21 -6.52 6.95
N TRP A 74 -12.60 -7.40 6.15
CA TRP A 74 -12.98 -7.54 4.76
C TRP A 74 -14.27 -8.31 4.63
N TYR A 75 -15.06 -7.86 3.67
CA TYR A 75 -16.22 -8.56 3.18
C TYR A 75 -15.93 -9.00 1.74
N PRO A 76 -15.35 -10.20 1.51
CA PRO A 76 -14.91 -10.63 0.17
C PRO A 76 -16.02 -10.54 -0.89
N ILE A 77 -17.26 -10.82 -0.50
CA ILE A 77 -18.44 -10.66 -1.36
C ILE A 77 -18.56 -9.22 -1.87
N GLY A 78 -18.30 -8.22 -1.03
CA GLY A 78 -18.29 -6.82 -1.41
C GLY A 78 -17.26 -6.49 -2.48
N PHE A 79 -16.12 -7.19 -2.50
CA PHE A 79 -15.07 -6.98 -3.51
C PHE A 79 -15.57 -7.46 -4.88
N TYR A 80 -16.28 -8.60 -4.91
CA TYR A 80 -16.90 -9.13 -6.13
C TYR A 80 -18.04 -8.27 -6.64
N GLN A 81 -18.89 -7.77 -5.73
CA GLN A 81 -19.95 -6.82 -6.07
C GLN A 81 -19.40 -5.51 -6.66
N ASN A 82 -18.16 -5.16 -6.33
CA ASN A 82 -17.44 -4.01 -6.90
C ASN A 82 -16.64 -4.35 -8.16
N GLY A 83 -16.75 -5.58 -8.70
CA GLY A 83 -16.15 -5.96 -9.99
C GLY A 83 -14.74 -6.55 -9.91
N LEU A 84 -14.17 -6.77 -8.71
CA LEU A 84 -12.90 -7.49 -8.59
C LEU A 84 -13.15 -8.99 -8.82
N SER A 85 -12.30 -9.68 -9.61
CA SER A 85 -12.43 -11.14 -9.78
C SER A 85 -11.85 -11.89 -8.56
N GLN A 86 -12.50 -12.98 -8.17
CA GLN A 86 -12.07 -13.86 -7.07
C GLN A 86 -10.69 -14.46 -7.27
N GLU A 87 -10.35 -14.80 -8.51
CA GLU A 87 -9.07 -15.45 -8.84
C GLU A 87 -7.88 -14.49 -8.75
N ARG A 88 -8.13 -13.18 -8.60
CA ARG A 88 -7.13 -12.12 -8.61
C ARG A 88 -6.83 -11.53 -7.24
N ALA A 89 -7.48 -12.02 -6.19
CA ALA A 89 -7.31 -11.52 -4.84
C ALA A 89 -7.09 -12.67 -3.87
N LEU A 90 -5.89 -12.74 -3.28
CA LEU A 90 -5.61 -13.61 -2.15
C LEU A 90 -5.75 -12.82 -0.85
N PHE A 91 -6.44 -13.38 0.13
CA PHE A 91 -6.59 -12.80 1.46
C PHE A 91 -5.79 -13.63 2.46
N ILE A 92 -4.81 -13.00 3.11
CA ILE A 92 -3.94 -13.65 4.10
C ILE A 92 -4.21 -13.00 5.46
N ASN A 93 -4.43 -13.85 6.47
CA ASN A 93 -4.60 -13.44 7.86
C ASN A 93 -3.41 -13.93 8.72
N PRO A 94 -2.23 -13.29 8.63
CA PRO A 94 -1.08 -13.69 9.42
C PRO A 94 -1.23 -13.26 10.88
N SER A 95 -0.56 -13.98 11.79
CA SER A 95 -0.38 -13.48 13.15
C SER A 95 0.51 -12.24 13.16
N GLU A 96 0.44 -11.44 14.22
CA GLU A 96 1.29 -10.25 14.35
C GLU A 96 2.80 -10.59 14.30
N GLU A 97 3.17 -11.73 14.87
CA GLU A 97 4.56 -12.22 14.90
C GLU A 97 5.08 -12.60 13.50
N THR A 98 4.19 -13.09 12.63
CA THR A 98 4.54 -13.61 11.30
C THR A 98 4.22 -12.63 10.16
N LEU A 99 3.50 -11.55 10.45
CA LEU A 99 3.03 -10.60 9.43
C LEU A 99 4.14 -10.12 8.51
N PHE A 100 5.25 -9.61 9.06
CA PHE A 100 6.32 -9.06 8.22
C PHE A 100 7.15 -10.13 7.53
N SER A 101 7.38 -11.29 8.15
CA SER A 101 8.08 -12.40 7.47
C SER A 101 7.25 -12.87 6.28
N THR A 102 5.96 -13.14 6.47
CA THR A 102 5.05 -13.55 5.39
C THR A 102 4.92 -12.46 4.33
N PHE A 103 4.79 -11.20 4.72
CA PHE A 103 4.72 -10.09 3.77
C PHE A 103 5.97 -10.01 2.88
N PHE A 104 7.18 -10.18 3.47
CA PHE A 104 8.41 -10.15 2.70
C PHE A 104 8.59 -11.39 1.82
N GLU A 105 8.21 -12.58 2.29
CA GLU A 105 8.19 -13.80 1.48
C GLU A 105 7.28 -13.63 0.26
N VAL A 106 6.11 -13.02 0.44
CA VAL A 106 5.18 -12.78 -0.67
C VAL A 106 5.71 -11.73 -1.66
N ILE A 107 6.37 -10.66 -1.19
CA ILE A 107 7.06 -9.73 -2.11
C ILE A 107 8.11 -10.48 -2.95
N GLU A 108 8.90 -11.33 -2.33
CA GLU A 108 9.98 -12.09 -2.98
C GLU A 108 9.46 -13.18 -3.92
N SER A 109 8.27 -13.72 -3.65
CA SER A 109 7.63 -14.76 -4.48
C SER A 109 7.28 -14.30 -5.89
N GLU A 110 7.12 -12.99 -6.08
CA GLU A 110 6.77 -12.39 -7.37
C GLU A 110 5.42 -12.86 -7.96
N LEU A 111 4.58 -13.52 -7.15
CA LEU A 111 3.26 -14.03 -7.55
C LEU A 111 2.19 -12.93 -7.67
N PHE A 112 2.35 -11.83 -6.94
CA PHE A 112 1.37 -10.74 -6.86
C PHE A 112 1.95 -9.42 -7.32
N ASP A 113 1.18 -8.63 -8.06
CA ASP A 113 1.59 -7.30 -8.51
C ASP A 113 1.39 -6.25 -7.42
N VAL A 114 0.30 -6.37 -6.68
CA VAL A 114 -0.13 -5.41 -5.66
C VAL A 114 -0.26 -6.10 -4.30
N LEU A 115 0.46 -5.59 -3.32
CA LEU A 115 0.40 -6.06 -1.94
C LEU A 115 -0.26 -4.99 -1.09
N ILE A 116 -1.36 -5.32 -0.43
CA ILE A 116 -2.13 -4.39 0.41
C ILE A 116 -1.91 -4.74 1.86
N LEU A 117 -1.42 -3.78 2.65
CA LEU A 117 -1.13 -3.96 4.07
C LEU A 117 -1.84 -2.89 4.90
N ASP A 118 -2.61 -3.31 5.89
CA ASP A 118 -3.12 -2.42 6.93
C ASP A 118 -2.01 -2.05 7.91
N PHE A 119 -1.44 -0.86 7.72
CA PHE A 119 -0.26 -0.38 8.41
C PHE A 119 -0.60 0.54 9.59
N GLY A 120 -1.81 1.09 9.65
CA GLY A 120 -2.26 2.01 10.70
C GLY A 120 -2.15 1.40 12.11
N LYS A 121 -2.67 0.18 12.27
CA LYS A 121 -2.61 -0.55 13.56
C LYS A 121 -1.20 -0.96 13.95
N LEU A 122 -0.35 -1.23 12.96
CA LEU A 122 1.04 -1.61 13.19
C LEU A 122 1.80 -0.44 13.82
N MET A 123 1.62 0.78 13.31
CA MET A 123 2.35 1.93 13.84
C MET A 123 2.09 2.21 15.33
N GLN A 124 0.94 1.79 15.89
CA GLN A 124 0.65 1.91 17.32
C GLN A 124 1.55 1.01 18.18
N ASN A 125 2.02 -0.11 17.63
CA ASN A 125 2.87 -1.08 18.33
C ASN A 125 4.38 -0.75 18.23
N GLY A 126 4.72 0.47 17.80
CA GLY A 126 6.11 0.94 17.78
C GLY A 126 6.96 0.34 16.66
N TYR A 127 6.36 -0.18 15.58
CA TYR A 127 7.16 -0.65 14.45
C TYR A 127 8.01 0.47 13.87
N SER A 128 9.29 0.15 13.71
CA SER A 128 10.32 1.13 13.38
C SER A 128 10.31 1.53 11.90
N LEU A 129 10.76 2.75 11.61
CA LEU A 129 11.09 3.24 10.26
C LEU A 129 11.94 2.24 9.43
N LYS A 130 12.70 1.36 10.10
CA LYS A 130 13.48 0.30 9.44
C LYS A 130 12.59 -0.65 8.64
N VAL A 131 11.38 -0.95 9.13
CA VAL A 131 10.42 -1.82 8.43
C VAL A 131 9.94 -1.16 7.15
N LEU A 132 9.52 0.10 7.20
CA LEU A 132 9.08 0.85 6.02
C LEU A 132 10.20 0.99 4.98
N ARG A 133 11.43 1.29 5.41
CA ARG A 133 12.60 1.31 4.53
C ARG A 133 12.83 -0.07 3.87
N LYS A 134 12.65 -1.15 4.62
CA LYS A 134 12.77 -2.53 4.09
C LYS A 134 11.65 -2.87 3.10
N ILE A 135 10.40 -2.51 3.40
CA ILE A 135 9.26 -2.64 2.47
C ILE A 135 9.59 -1.88 1.19
N HIS A 136 10.05 -0.65 1.31
CA HIS A 136 10.37 0.17 0.15
C HIS A 136 11.46 -0.44 -0.72
N ALA A 137 12.61 -0.78 -0.12
CA ALA A 137 13.72 -1.37 -0.84
C ALA A 137 13.32 -2.67 -1.55
N LYS A 138 12.51 -3.53 -0.90
CA LYS A 138 12.04 -4.78 -1.51
C LYS A 138 11.01 -4.55 -2.60
N SER A 139 10.05 -3.65 -2.39
CA SER A 139 9.03 -3.29 -3.39
C SER A 139 9.67 -2.79 -4.68
N GLU A 140 10.73 -1.98 -4.60
CA GLU A 140 11.46 -1.55 -5.79
C GLU A 140 12.29 -2.65 -6.43
N LYS A 141 13.03 -3.41 -5.62
CA LYS A 141 13.87 -4.51 -6.10
C LYS A 141 13.06 -5.52 -6.92
N HIS A 142 11.87 -5.89 -6.43
CA HIS A 142 10.99 -6.89 -7.04
C HIS A 142 9.91 -6.28 -7.93
N ARG A 143 9.96 -4.95 -8.18
CA ARG A 143 8.99 -4.20 -8.99
C ARG A 143 7.52 -4.45 -8.60
N ARG A 144 7.24 -4.44 -7.30
CA ARG A 144 5.89 -4.64 -6.73
C ARG A 144 5.34 -3.36 -6.14
N LEU A 145 4.03 -3.17 -6.24
CA LEU A 145 3.34 -2.08 -5.58
C LEU A 145 2.91 -2.51 -4.17
N CYS A 146 3.41 -1.83 -3.14
CA CYS A 146 2.96 -1.99 -1.77
C CYS A 146 1.99 -0.86 -1.40
N CYS A 147 0.70 -1.18 -1.30
CA CYS A 147 -0.34 -0.28 -0.84
C CYS A 147 -0.42 -0.32 0.69
N LEU A 148 -0.13 0.79 1.36
CA LEU A 148 -0.20 0.89 2.81
C LEU A 148 -1.45 1.67 3.22
N LEU A 149 -2.38 1.01 3.91
CA LEU A 149 -3.53 1.67 4.52
C LEU A 149 -3.10 2.22 5.88
N ILE A 150 -3.14 3.54 6.04
CA ILE A 150 -2.65 4.20 7.26
C ILE A 150 -3.80 5.01 7.85
N GLU A 151 -4.23 4.61 9.04
CA GLU A 151 -5.24 5.34 9.80
C GLU A 151 -4.63 6.61 10.39
N SER A 152 -5.31 7.74 10.19
CA SER A 152 -4.88 9.03 10.71
C SER A 152 -6.08 9.95 10.89
N ASP A 153 -6.15 10.63 12.03
CA ASP A 153 -7.11 11.70 12.35
C ASP A 153 -6.93 12.97 11.50
N ARG A 154 -5.97 12.94 10.56
CA ARG A 154 -5.74 14.02 9.59
C ARG A 154 -5.91 13.43 8.19
N VAL A 155 -6.85 13.99 7.44
CA VAL A 155 -7.00 13.71 6.02
C VAL A 155 -5.75 14.24 5.32
N HIS A 156 -4.87 13.34 4.91
CA HIS A 156 -3.77 13.66 4.02
C HIS A 156 -4.10 13.05 2.65
N ASP A 157 -4.25 13.90 1.63
CA ASP A 157 -4.48 13.48 0.25
C ASP A 157 -3.28 12.68 -0.25
N HIS A 158 -3.36 11.35 -0.10
CA HIS A 158 -2.54 10.29 -0.69
C HIS A 158 -1.01 10.50 -0.81
N TRP A 159 -0.22 9.53 -0.32
CA TRP A 159 1.22 9.55 -0.52
C TRP A 159 1.62 8.90 -1.83
N LEU A 160 2.04 9.75 -2.74
CA LEU A 160 2.88 9.39 -3.87
C LEU A 160 4.28 9.89 -3.61
N PHE A 161 5.26 8.97 -3.63
CA PHE A 161 6.67 9.34 -3.69
C PHE A 161 6.96 9.83 -5.11
N GLU A 162 6.50 11.03 -5.44
CA GLU A 162 6.82 11.71 -6.70
C GLU A 162 7.98 12.70 -6.52
N LYS A 163 8.68 12.89 -7.64
CA LYS A 163 9.82 13.77 -7.91
C LYS A 163 9.87 15.03 -7.03
N ILE A 164 11.06 15.33 -6.50
CA ILE A 164 11.51 16.70 -6.34
C ILE A 164 11.93 17.18 -7.74
N THR A 165 11.16 18.05 -8.37
CA THR A 165 11.66 18.87 -9.48
C THR A 165 12.42 20.06 -8.90
N THR A 166 13.74 20.04 -9.10
CA THR A 166 14.75 21.13 -9.00
C THR A 166 14.62 22.13 -7.86
#